data_AF-A0AAD2GAH5-F1
#
_entry.id   AF-A0AAD2GAH5-F1
#
_cell.length_a   1.000
_cell.length_b   1.000
_cell.length_c   1.000
_cell.angle_alpha   90.00
_cell.angle_beta   90.00
_cell.angle_gamma   90.00
#
_symmetry.space_group_name_H-M   'P 1'
#
loop_
_entity.id
_entity.type
_entity.pdbx_description
1 polymer ?
#
loop_
_entity_poly.entity_id
_entity_poly.type
_entity_poly.pdbx_seq_one_letter_code
_entity_poly.pdbx_strand_id
1 'polypeptide(L)'
;MAQNKILYSAKLEKNMQRSAYFKTKKRTVKSNIMLKFVTKAMDIKLQGEADFMTTLEDPIELLKRIERFMKKSADAEYDFLDFWEANQKFFAMKQATTENLMHFKERFLRQAEVLQDLYGVA
;
A
#
# COMPACT_ATOMS: atom_id res chain seq x y z
N MET A 1 -13.13 -6.89 -46.62
CA MET A 1 -14.06 -7.26 -45.52
C MET A 1 -13.77 -8.62 -44.88
N ALA A 2 -13.44 -9.67 -45.64
CA ALA A 2 -13.17 -11.01 -45.08
C ALA A 2 -11.98 -11.07 -44.11
N GLN A 3 -10.89 -10.36 -44.42
CA GLN A 3 -9.66 -10.35 -43.63
C GLN A 3 -9.85 -9.73 -42.23
N ASN A 4 -10.66 -8.68 -42.10
CA ASN A 4 -11.01 -8.08 -40.80
C ASN A 4 -11.87 -9.00 -39.94
N LYS A 5 -12.73 -9.83 -40.56
CA LYS A 5 -13.53 -10.84 -39.82
C LYS A 5 -12.64 -11.95 -39.27
N ILE A 6 -11.67 -12.43 -40.06
CA ILE A 6 -10.69 -13.45 -39.65
C ILE A 6 -9.79 -12.92 -38.52
N LEU A 7 -9.35 -11.66 -38.63
CA LEU A 7 -8.50 -11.04 -37.60
C LEU A 7 -9.27 -10.84 -36.29
N TYR A 8 -10.55 -10.48 -36.38
CA TYR A 8 -11.43 -10.32 -35.23
C TYR A 8 -11.70 -11.67 -34.53
N SER A 9 -12.02 -12.72 -35.29
CA SER A 9 -12.27 -14.05 -34.73
C SER A 9 -11.04 -14.63 -34.04
N ALA A 10 -9.85 -14.44 -34.61
CA ALA A 10 -8.60 -14.88 -33.99
C ALA A 10 -8.32 -14.13 -32.66
N LYS A 11 -8.58 -12.81 -32.61
CA LYS A 11 -8.47 -12.03 -31.36
C LYS A 11 -9.47 -12.49 -30.31
N LEU A 12 -10.70 -12.79 -30.72
CA LEU A 12 -11.75 -13.30 -29.84
C LEU A 12 -11.34 -14.63 -29.21
N GLU A 13 -10.86 -15.57 -30.02
CA GLU A 13 -10.40 -16.88 -29.57
C GLU A 13 -9.25 -16.77 -28.57
N LYS A 14 -8.24 -15.95 -28.87
CA LYS A 14 -7.14 -15.69 -27.94
C LYS A 14 -7.63 -15.10 -26.61
N ASN A 15 -8.60 -14.20 -26.63
CA ASN A 15 -9.18 -13.63 -25.41
C ASN A 15 -9.99 -14.68 -24.61
N MET A 16 -10.73 -15.56 -25.29
CA MET A 16 -11.42 -16.67 -24.64
C MET A 16 -10.45 -17.62 -23.94
N GLN A 17 -9.34 -17.98 -24.61
CA GLN A 17 -8.28 -18.79 -24.02
C GLN A 17 -7.65 -18.13 -22.80
N ARG A 18 -7.34 -16.82 -22.87
CA ARG A 18 -6.79 -16.05 -21.73
C ARG A 18 -7.77 -15.99 -20.56
N SER A 19 -9.06 -15.79 -20.83
CA SER A 19 -10.11 -15.76 -19.81
C SER A 19 -10.24 -17.12 -19.12
N ALA A 20 -10.24 -18.22 -19.88
CA ALA A 20 -10.27 -19.58 -19.36
C ALA A 20 -9.03 -19.88 -18.50
N TYR A 21 -7.83 -19.50 -18.98
CA TYR A 21 -6.59 -19.67 -18.23
C TYR A 21 -6.59 -18.86 -16.92
N PHE A 22 -7.11 -17.64 -16.94
CA PHE A 22 -7.23 -16.82 -15.74
C PHE A 22 -8.16 -17.48 -14.70
N LYS A 23 -9.30 -18.02 -15.14
CA LYS A 23 -10.27 -18.69 -14.26
C LYS A 23 -9.65 -19.90 -13.54
N THR A 24 -8.81 -20.69 -14.22
CA THR A 24 -8.16 -21.86 -13.61
C THR A 24 -7.02 -21.50 -12.67
N LYS A 25 -6.41 -20.32 -12.84
CA LYS A 25 -5.25 -19.86 -12.06
C LYS A 25 -5.56 -18.78 -11.03
N LYS A 26 -6.84 -18.48 -10.76
CA LYS A 26 -7.26 -17.41 -9.82
C LYS A 26 -6.50 -17.45 -8.49
N ARG A 27 -6.44 -18.62 -7.85
CA ARG A 27 -5.75 -18.79 -6.56
C ARG A 27 -4.27 -18.44 -6.63
N THR A 28 -3.56 -18.92 -7.66
CA THR A 28 -2.14 -18.61 -7.87
C THR A 28 -1.93 -17.11 -8.11
N VAL A 29 -2.80 -16.48 -8.89
CA VAL A 29 -2.73 -15.03 -9.12
C VAL A 29 -2.97 -14.25 -7.84
N LYS A 30 -3.98 -14.62 -7.03
CA LYS A 30 -4.23 -14.03 -5.71
C LYS A 30 -3.00 -14.12 -4.82
N SER A 31 -2.40 -15.31 -4.69
CA SER A 31 -1.19 -15.50 -3.88
C SER A 31 -0.02 -14.64 -4.37
N ASN A 32 0.19 -14.55 -5.68
CA ASN A 32 1.23 -13.69 -6.24
C ASN A 32 0.98 -12.20 -5.95
N ILE A 33 -0.28 -11.76 -5.93
CA ILE A 33 -0.63 -10.38 -5.60
C ILE A 33 -0.32 -10.09 -4.14
N MET A 34 -0.76 -10.96 -3.23
CA MET A 34 -0.50 -10.83 -1.79
C MET A 34 1.01 -10.80 -1.50
N LEU A 35 1.81 -11.62 -2.18
CA LEU A 35 3.25 -11.68 -1.94
C LEU A 35 4.02 -10.47 -2.49
N LYS A 36 3.58 -9.89 -3.61
CA LYS A 36 4.37 -8.88 -4.34
C LYS A 36 3.92 -7.44 -4.12
N PHE A 37 2.65 -7.22 -3.82
CA PHE A 37 2.05 -5.88 -3.80
C PHE A 37 1.40 -5.51 -2.47
N VAL A 38 1.30 -6.44 -1.52
CA VAL A 38 0.68 -6.21 -0.23
C VAL A 38 1.76 -6.18 0.85
N THR A 39 1.87 -5.07 1.57
CA THR A 39 2.74 -4.98 2.75
C THR A 39 2.09 -5.69 3.94
N LYS A 40 2.86 -6.01 4.99
CA LYS A 40 2.31 -6.62 6.21
C LYS A 40 1.17 -5.80 6.82
N ALA A 41 1.29 -4.47 6.83
CA ALA A 41 0.24 -3.59 7.34
C ALA A 41 -1.04 -3.66 6.49
N MET A 42 -0.91 -3.70 5.17
CA MET A 42 -2.06 -3.87 4.26
C MET A 42 -2.70 -5.24 4.40
N ASP A 43 -1.91 -6.30 4.62
CA ASP A 43 -2.42 -7.66 4.83
C ASP A 43 -3.29 -7.74 6.09
N ILE A 44 -2.84 -7.14 7.20
CA ILE A 44 -3.63 -7.06 8.44
C ILE A 44 -4.95 -6.32 8.19
N LYS A 45 -4.92 -5.17 7.49
CA LYS A 45 -6.13 -4.42 7.14
C LYS A 45 -7.08 -5.24 6.27
N LEU A 46 -6.56 -5.87 5.21
CA LEU A 46 -7.32 -6.73 4.31
C LEU A 46 -7.97 -7.89 5.06
N GLN A 47 -7.24 -8.58 5.92
CA GLN A 47 -7.77 -9.71 6.70
C GLN A 47 -8.86 -9.29 7.69
N GLY A 48 -8.84 -8.03 8.15
CA GLY A 48 -9.88 -7.45 8.98
C GLY A 48 -11.17 -7.08 8.23
N GLU A 49 -11.16 -7.06 6.89
CA GLU A 49 -12.35 -6.74 6.10
C GLU A 49 -13.33 -7.92 6.06
N ALA A 50 -14.62 -7.64 6.25
CA ALA A 50 -15.67 -8.66 6.27
C ALA A 50 -15.77 -9.46 4.94
N ASP A 51 -15.32 -8.88 3.83
CA ASP A 51 -15.36 -9.48 2.50
C ASP A 51 -14.03 -10.12 2.05
N PHE A 52 -13.06 -10.25 2.95
CA PHE A 52 -11.73 -10.80 2.64
C PHE A 52 -11.76 -12.24 2.09
N MET A 53 -12.60 -13.08 2.71
CA MET A 53 -12.73 -14.50 2.34
C MET A 53 -13.79 -14.75 1.24
N THR A 54 -14.46 -13.69 0.76
CA THR A 54 -15.52 -13.81 -0.23
C THR A 54 -15.18 -13.00 -1.48
N THR A 55 -15.48 -11.71 -1.50
CA THR A 55 -15.28 -10.84 -2.66
C THR A 55 -13.80 -10.69 -3.01
N LEU A 56 -12.92 -10.63 -2.01
CA LEU A 56 -11.47 -10.52 -2.23
C LEU A 56 -10.79 -11.87 -2.54
N GLU A 57 -11.55 -12.94 -2.72
CA GLU A 57 -11.05 -14.15 -3.38
C GLU A 57 -10.81 -13.93 -4.88
N ASP A 58 -11.56 -13.02 -5.51
CA ASP A 58 -11.29 -12.63 -6.90
C ASP A 58 -10.03 -11.75 -6.98
N PRO A 59 -8.98 -12.18 -7.72
CA PRO A 59 -7.75 -11.40 -7.85
C PRO A 59 -7.96 -9.99 -8.42
N ILE A 60 -8.99 -9.78 -9.26
CA ILE A 60 -9.28 -8.47 -9.85
C ILE A 60 -9.84 -7.52 -8.79
N GLU A 61 -10.77 -8.00 -7.96
CA GLU A 61 -11.35 -7.18 -6.88
C GLU A 61 -10.31 -6.89 -5.79
N LEU A 62 -9.44 -7.86 -5.51
CA LEU A 62 -8.28 -7.66 -4.65
C LEU A 62 -7.37 -6.54 -5.17
N LEU A 63 -7.02 -6.54 -6.46
CA LEU A 63 -6.20 -5.47 -7.04
C LEU A 63 -6.86 -4.09 -6.94
N LYS A 64 -8.17 -4.00 -7.21
CA LYS A 64 -8.92 -2.74 -7.05
C LYS A 64 -8.96 -2.27 -5.59
N ARG A 65 -8.98 -3.18 -4.62
CA ARG A 65 -8.92 -2.84 -3.19
C ARG A 65 -7.53 -2.32 -2.81
N ILE A 66 -6.48 -3.02 -3.23
CA ILE A 66 -5.08 -2.60 -3.01
C ILE A 66 -4.83 -1.24 -3.66
N GLU A 67 -5.32 -1.02 -4.89
CA GLU A 67 -5.26 0.27 -5.57
C GLU A 67 -5.95 1.38 -4.75
N ARG A 68 -7.10 1.08 -4.13
CA ARG A 68 -7.75 2.03 -3.22
C ARG A 68 -6.91 2.30 -1.98
N PHE A 69 -6.24 1.33 -1.37
CA PHE A 69 -5.34 1.58 -0.25
C PHE A 69 -4.11 2.41 -0.64
N MET A 70 -3.60 2.23 -1.86
CA MET A 70 -2.48 3.03 -2.37
C MET A 70 -2.90 4.46 -2.76
N LYS A 71 -4.16 4.67 -3.18
CA LYS A 71 -4.66 5.96 -3.67
C LYS A 71 -5.44 6.77 -2.65
N LYS A 72 -6.14 6.12 -1.72
CA LYS A 72 -6.89 6.79 -0.66
C LYS A 72 -5.98 6.88 0.56
N SER A 73 -5.29 8.01 0.66
CA SER A 73 -4.62 8.48 1.87
C SER A 73 -5.58 8.78 3.02
N ALA A 74 -6.84 8.31 3.03
CA ALA A 74 -7.81 8.65 4.08
C ALA A 74 -7.43 8.02 5.44
N ASP A 75 -6.79 6.84 5.42
CA ASP A 75 -6.15 6.28 6.62
C ASP A 75 -4.78 6.91 6.91
N ALA A 76 -4.25 7.71 5.98
CA ALA A 76 -2.99 8.43 6.10
C ALA A 76 -3.19 9.94 6.30
N GLU A 77 -4.42 10.43 6.46
CA GLU A 77 -4.64 11.85 6.78
C GLU A 77 -4.13 12.16 8.18
N TYR A 78 -4.33 11.22 9.13
CA TYR A 78 -3.68 11.26 10.44
C TYR A 78 -2.17 11.02 10.31
N ASP A 79 -1.73 9.98 9.59
CA ASP A 79 -0.29 9.67 9.47
C ASP A 79 0.51 10.78 8.75
N PHE A 80 -0.03 11.44 7.73
CA PHE A 80 0.65 12.52 7.01
C PHE A 80 0.71 13.80 7.84
N LEU A 81 -0.36 14.15 8.56
CA LEU A 81 -0.35 15.30 9.46
C LEU A 81 0.60 15.04 10.63
N ASP A 82 0.55 13.87 11.25
CA ASP A 82 1.45 13.48 12.34
C ASP A 82 2.92 13.45 11.85
N PHE A 83 3.15 12.92 10.65
CA PHE A 83 4.46 12.94 10.00
C PHE A 83 4.94 14.37 9.71
N TRP A 84 4.09 15.22 9.14
CA TRP A 84 4.38 16.61 8.85
C TRP A 84 4.69 17.40 10.13
N GLU A 85 3.87 17.23 11.18
CA GLU A 85 4.08 17.83 12.49
C GLU A 85 5.37 17.36 13.15
N ALA A 86 5.68 16.06 13.10
CA ALA A 86 6.90 15.51 13.67
C ALA A 86 8.15 16.06 12.95
N ASN A 87 8.09 16.20 11.63
CA ASN A 87 9.16 16.82 10.84
C ASN A 87 9.28 18.31 11.16
N GLN A 88 8.18 19.06 11.25
CA GLN A 88 8.21 20.46 11.65
C GLN A 88 8.81 20.65 13.04
N LYS A 89 8.40 19.84 14.03
CA LYS A 89 8.95 19.87 15.39
C LYS A 89 10.45 19.63 15.39
N PHE A 90 10.93 18.64 14.64
CA PHE A 90 12.36 18.32 14.52
C PHE A 90 13.17 19.44 13.88
N PHE A 91 12.75 19.95 12.71
CA PHE A 91 13.48 21.02 12.01
C PHE A 91 13.41 22.38 12.73
N ALA A 92 12.38 22.61 13.53
CA ALA A 92 12.24 23.81 14.35
C ALA A 92 12.98 23.70 15.70
N MET A 93 13.58 22.55 16.05
CA MET A 93 14.26 22.38 17.33
C MET A 93 15.41 23.38 17.49
N LYS A 94 15.33 24.14 18.57
CA LYS A 94 16.41 24.99 19.07
C LYS A 94 16.61 24.69 20.53
N GLN A 95 17.86 24.84 20.99
CA GLN A 95 18.16 24.77 22.41
C GLN A 95 17.49 25.98 23.10
N ALA A 96 16.71 25.72 24.15
CA ALA A 96 16.09 26.80 24.91
C ALA A 96 17.14 27.52 25.77
N THR A 97 16.91 28.80 26.06
CA THR A 97 17.86 29.65 26.80
C THR A 97 18.19 29.13 28.21
N THR A 98 17.28 28.36 28.80
CA THR A 98 17.42 27.77 30.14
C THR A 98 17.74 26.27 30.09
N GLU A 99 17.91 25.69 28.90
CA GLU A 99 18.12 24.26 28.70
C GLU A 99 19.62 23.93 28.65
N ASN A 100 20.05 22.96 29.45
CA ASN A 100 21.41 22.42 29.37
C ASN A 100 21.60 21.63 28.07
N LEU A 101 22.81 21.70 27.49
CA LEU A 101 23.18 21.04 26.25
C LEU A 101 22.91 19.53 26.25
N MET A 102 23.15 18.85 27.39
CA MET A 102 22.88 17.40 27.49
C MET A 102 21.39 17.08 27.38
N HIS A 103 20.53 17.89 28.01
CA HIS A 103 19.08 17.73 27.91
C HIS A 103 18.56 18.05 26.50
N PHE A 104 19.14 19.06 25.83
CA PHE A 104 18.84 19.34 24.43
C PHE A 104 19.18 18.15 23.53
N LYS A 105 20.37 17.55 23.70
CA LYS A 105 20.80 16.37 22.93
C LYS A 105 19.85 15.19 23.14
N GLU A 106 19.45 14.90 24.37
CA GLU A 106 18.50 13.83 24.67
C GLU A 106 17.12 14.07 24.04
N ARG A 107 16.66 15.32 24.00
CA ARG A 107 15.39 15.69 23.36
C ARG A 107 15.49 15.57 21.83
N PHE A 108 16.63 15.97 21.26
CA PHE A 108 16.88 15.87 19.83
C PHE A 108 16.92 14.41 19.36
N LEU A 109 17.61 13.54 20.10
CA LEU A 109 17.68 12.12 19.80
C LEU A 109 16.30 11.44 19.90
N ARG A 110 15.54 11.74 20.96
CA ARG A 110 14.15 11.25 21.08
C ARG A 110 13.27 11.68 19.90
N GLN A 111 13.40 12.93 19.44
CA GLN A 111 12.64 13.39 18.28
C GLN A 111 13.10 12.73 16.97
N ALA A 112 14.39 12.37 16.86
CA ALA A 112 14.91 11.61 15.73
C ALA A 112 14.41 10.16 15.73
N GLU A 113 14.32 9.51 16.90
CA GLU A 113 13.72 8.16 17.05
C GLU A 113 12.26 8.14 16.61
N VAL A 114 11.47 9.14 17.04
CA VAL A 114 10.07 9.29 16.59
C VAL A 114 9.98 9.40 15.07
N LEU A 115 10.91 10.13 14.43
CA LEU A 115 10.95 10.20 12.98
C LEU A 115 11.34 8.86 12.36
N GLN A 116 12.34 8.16 12.88
CA GLN A 116 12.74 6.83 12.37
C GLN A 116 11.59 5.83 12.38
N ASP A 117 10.81 5.82 13.47
CA ASP A 117 9.60 4.99 13.60
C ASP A 117 8.56 5.36 12.53
N LEU A 118 8.33 6.65 12.31
CA LEU A 118 7.39 7.15 11.29
C LEU A 118 7.87 6.90 9.85
N TYR A 119 9.18 6.91 9.60
CA TYR A 119 9.77 6.58 8.30
C TYR A 119 9.78 5.07 8.02
N GLY A 120 9.49 4.23 9.03
CA GLY A 120 9.52 2.77 8.92
C GLY A 120 10.93 2.20 8.69
N VAL A 121 11.96 2.95 9.08
CA VAL A 121 13.37 2.53 8.98
C VAL A 121 13.80 2.08 10.38
N ALA A 122 13.48 0.82 10.71
CA ALA A 122 14.01 0.10 11.85
C ALA A 122 15.23 -0.72 11.45
#